data_AF-A0A3B8WC11-F1
#
_entry.id   AF-A0A3B8WC11-F1
#
_cell.length_a   1.000
_cell.length_b   1.000
_cell.length_c   1.000
_cell.angle_alpha   90.00
_cell.angle_beta   90.00
_cell.angle_gamma   90.00
#
_symmetry.space_group_name_H-M   'P 1'
#
loop_
_entity.id
_entity.type
_entity.pdbx_description
1 polymer ?
#
loop_
_entity_poly.entity_id
_entity_poly.type
_entity_poly.pdbx_seq_one_letter_code
_entity_poly.pdbx_strand_id
1 'polypeptide(L)'
;LENEASRDFPTPLELARSSGPAFSTVFTRLDSYGEPLAEDVPSAEDPLSIPALLTREGLEKWFLRESGSVTELALIDAWVLGRRDDVDFSKADEAELLASLQTLYAEHYAEAWRTALSRLDIHRFEDLNHGVRILDSLTSGHQPLARLLAQVRENTRLIPVGEGEAEAARKLLEQSPHYRMLQDIERQFSDLNQLTRKQGEEPSGLEEVMLVVGELHEYMRNIQESPDTGKAALSAARARMGLQGADPIFTLQRMAGHQPEPLNRILNRLATESWRVVLDSAVAQLERDWYREVYQPFQQNLARHYPFTQGAGRDAALQDFERFFAPDGILETFYNDNLKLFLEDHPEHVGDARRASLVRRDVVAALDRARQIRQAFFTRSGTLDVEFALEPLNLSNNKRRSVVNIDGQLVEFSHGPSQSIPLVWPNTLRDTVESRVTLVPIQVNRSPRSISESGPWALFRLLGKADITGVSSNAVDVKFTVDDGEMRYRLHAASNTNPFTEQLLSGYRIPRSLY
;
A
#
# COMPACT_ATOMS: atom_id res chain seq x y z
N LEU A 1 0.53 53.04 7.67
CA LEU A 1 -0.26 52.13 6.80
C LEU A 1 -0.79 50.90 7.52
N GLU A 2 -0.06 49.78 7.65
CA GLU A 2 -0.62 48.55 8.25
C GLU A 2 -1.17 48.75 9.68
N ASN A 3 -0.46 49.52 10.50
CA ASN A 3 -0.90 49.88 11.86
C ASN A 3 -2.11 50.83 11.91
N GLU A 4 -2.36 51.60 10.85
CA GLU A 4 -3.53 52.50 10.75
C GLU A 4 -4.71 51.76 10.14
N ALA A 5 -4.48 51.00 9.07
CA ALA A 5 -5.45 50.11 8.47
C ALA A 5 -6.00 49.09 9.48
N SER A 6 -5.16 48.55 10.36
CA SER A 6 -5.62 47.65 11.43
C SER A 6 -6.47 48.33 12.51
N ARG A 7 -6.46 49.66 12.62
CA ARG A 7 -7.36 50.42 13.52
C ARG A 7 -8.68 50.74 12.84
N ASP A 8 -8.64 51.18 11.58
CA ASP A 8 -9.82 51.63 10.84
C ASP A 8 -10.56 50.51 10.12
N PHE A 9 -9.85 49.40 9.82
CA PHE A 9 -10.34 48.24 9.10
C PHE A 9 -9.82 46.93 9.74
N PRO A 10 -10.25 46.60 10.98
CA PRO A 10 -9.59 45.59 11.83
C PRO A 10 -9.91 44.13 11.49
N THR A 11 -10.98 43.84 10.73
CA THR A 11 -11.52 42.47 10.63
C THR A 11 -10.87 41.70 9.48
N PRO A 12 -10.02 40.68 9.76
CA PRO A 12 -9.40 39.89 8.70
C PRO A 12 -10.43 39.02 7.95
N LEU A 13 -10.10 38.62 6.74
CA LEU A 13 -10.84 37.62 5.99
C LEU A 13 -10.41 36.22 6.44
N GLU A 14 -11.30 35.53 7.15
CA GLU A 14 -11.12 34.12 7.52
C GLU A 14 -11.53 33.21 6.35
N LEU A 15 -10.58 32.76 5.53
CA LEU A 15 -10.86 31.96 4.32
C LEU A 15 -11.63 30.67 4.60
N ALA A 16 -11.31 29.98 5.70
CA ALA A 16 -12.01 28.77 6.10
C ALA A 16 -13.50 29.03 6.32
N ARG A 17 -13.82 30.11 7.04
CA ARG A 17 -15.19 30.49 7.40
C ARG A 17 -15.96 31.03 6.19
N SER A 18 -15.33 31.85 5.35
CA SER A 18 -15.95 32.39 4.14
C SER A 18 -16.22 31.33 3.08
N SER A 19 -15.45 30.22 3.09
CA SER A 19 -15.66 29.05 2.23
C SER A 19 -16.83 28.15 2.68
N GLY A 20 -17.41 28.40 3.86
CA GLY A 20 -18.62 27.75 4.34
C GLY A 20 -18.39 26.62 5.36
N PRO A 21 -19.47 26.10 5.98
CA PRO A 21 -19.39 25.21 7.14
C PRO A 21 -18.78 23.83 6.84
N ALA A 22 -18.80 23.40 5.58
CA ALA A 22 -18.23 22.13 5.15
C ALA A 22 -16.70 22.18 4.96
N PHE A 23 -16.08 23.36 5.12
CA PHE A 23 -14.65 23.53 4.89
C PHE A 23 -13.81 22.64 5.82
N SER A 24 -14.07 22.67 7.12
CA SER A 24 -13.31 21.90 8.12
C SER A 24 -13.53 20.39 8.03
N THR A 25 -14.57 19.94 7.33
CA THR A 25 -14.77 18.51 7.06
C THR A 25 -13.75 17.99 6.04
N VAL A 26 -13.35 18.84 5.10
CA VAL A 26 -12.54 18.45 3.94
C VAL A 26 -11.09 18.87 4.12
N PHE A 27 -10.86 20.10 4.57
CA PHE A 27 -9.56 20.74 4.54
C PHE A 27 -8.94 20.86 5.93
N THR A 28 -7.64 20.58 5.98
CA THR A 28 -6.76 20.82 7.11
C THR A 28 -5.83 21.99 6.82
N ARG A 29 -5.47 22.71 7.87
CA ARG A 29 -4.43 23.75 7.83
C ARG A 29 -3.07 23.11 8.06
N LEU A 30 -2.03 23.65 7.43
CA LEU A 30 -0.65 23.23 7.59
C LEU A 30 0.18 24.33 8.24
N ASP A 31 1.15 23.95 9.07
CA ASP A 31 2.13 24.86 9.68
C ASP A 31 3.24 25.22 8.68
N SER A 32 4.29 25.92 9.16
CA SER A 32 5.45 26.31 8.35
C SER A 32 6.20 25.13 7.70
N TYR A 33 6.14 23.96 8.32
CA TYR A 33 6.87 22.74 7.96
C TYR A 33 6.02 21.75 7.15
N GLY A 34 4.72 22.04 6.95
CA GLY A 34 3.80 21.19 6.22
C GLY A 34 3.07 20.16 7.09
N GLU A 35 3.12 20.32 8.42
CA GLU A 35 2.42 19.46 9.37
C GLU A 35 1.02 20.02 9.70
N PRO A 36 0.02 19.18 9.99
CA PRO A 36 -1.31 19.65 10.37
C PRO A 36 -1.28 20.54 11.63
N LEU A 37 -1.85 21.74 11.55
CA LEU A 37 -2.05 22.64 12.69
C LEU A 37 -3.20 22.13 13.58
N ALA A 38 -3.08 22.36 14.89
CA ALA A 38 -4.17 22.12 15.83
C ALA A 38 -5.36 23.07 15.57
N GLU A 39 -6.58 22.69 15.98
CA GLU A 39 -7.79 23.50 15.76
C GLU A 39 -7.80 24.81 16.54
N ASP A 40 -7.06 24.91 17.66
CA ASP A 40 -7.10 26.03 18.62
C ASP A 40 -6.04 27.12 18.38
N VAL A 41 -5.50 27.24 17.17
CA VAL A 41 -4.49 28.28 16.85
C VAL A 41 -5.16 29.66 16.91
N PRO A 42 -4.57 30.67 17.61
CA PRO A 42 -5.11 32.02 17.63
C PRO A 42 -5.26 32.58 16.21
N SER A 43 -6.33 33.33 15.92
CA SER A 43 -6.61 33.88 14.58
C SER A 43 -5.49 34.73 13.97
N ALA A 44 -4.58 35.25 14.81
CA ALA A 44 -3.40 36.02 14.37
C ALA A 44 -2.26 35.13 13.83
N GLU A 45 -2.26 33.84 14.15
CA GLU A 45 -1.30 32.83 13.69
C GLU A 45 -1.94 31.86 12.67
N ASP A 46 -3.25 31.97 12.40
CA ASP A 46 -3.93 31.17 11.38
C ASP A 46 -3.48 31.60 9.98
N PRO A 47 -2.78 30.72 9.22
CA PRO A 47 -2.33 31.06 7.87
C PRO A 47 -3.49 31.33 6.88
N LEU A 48 -4.71 30.94 7.21
CA LEU A 48 -5.92 31.21 6.42
C LEU A 48 -6.62 32.53 6.79
N SER A 49 -6.07 33.29 7.75
CA SER A 49 -6.52 34.61 8.14
C SER A 49 -5.78 35.67 7.32
N ILE A 50 -6.48 36.28 6.35
CA ILE A 50 -5.88 37.30 5.48
C ILE A 50 -6.13 38.68 6.09
N PRO A 51 -5.09 39.50 6.35
CA PRO A 51 -5.27 40.85 6.85
C PRO A 51 -6.27 41.63 6.00
N ALA A 52 -7.19 42.35 6.65
CA ALA A 52 -8.29 43.05 5.99
C ALA A 52 -7.81 43.99 4.87
N LEU A 53 -6.66 44.65 5.10
CA LEU A 53 -5.99 45.51 4.14
C LEU A 53 -5.65 44.76 2.84
N LEU A 54 -5.23 43.49 2.92
CA LEU A 54 -4.80 42.66 1.79
C LEU A 54 -5.95 41.86 1.16
N THR A 55 -7.16 42.43 1.17
CA THR A 55 -8.36 41.91 0.48
C THR A 55 -8.81 42.88 -0.60
N ARG A 56 -9.71 42.47 -1.52
CA ARG A 56 -10.31 43.40 -2.49
C ARG A 56 -10.91 44.61 -1.78
N GLU A 57 -11.65 44.37 -0.70
CA GLU A 57 -12.32 45.43 0.03
C GLU A 57 -11.32 46.41 0.67
N GLY A 58 -10.26 45.89 1.29
CA GLY A 58 -9.18 46.72 1.87
C GLY A 58 -8.43 47.53 0.81
N LEU A 59 -8.14 46.91 -0.33
CA LEU A 59 -7.56 47.58 -1.48
C LEU A 59 -8.45 48.74 -1.95
N GLU A 60 -9.71 48.45 -2.31
CA GLU A 60 -10.62 49.40 -2.96
C GLU A 60 -11.09 50.51 -2.00
N LYS A 61 -11.40 50.17 -0.74
CA LYS A 61 -12.01 51.11 0.20
C LYS A 61 -11.00 51.87 1.04
N TRP A 62 -9.78 51.35 1.23
CA TRP A 62 -8.78 51.94 2.12
C TRP A 62 -7.48 52.28 1.38
N PHE A 63 -6.76 51.29 0.85
CA PHE A 63 -5.42 51.53 0.28
C PHE A 63 -5.44 52.52 -0.90
N LEU A 64 -6.39 52.39 -1.81
CA LEU A 64 -6.50 53.30 -2.96
C LEU A 64 -6.88 54.74 -2.57
N ARG A 65 -7.50 54.94 -1.39
CA ARG A 65 -7.87 56.27 -0.90
C ARG A 65 -6.74 56.93 -0.12
N GLU A 66 -6.06 56.16 0.73
CA GLU A 66 -5.05 56.69 1.67
C GLU A 66 -3.61 56.63 1.15
N SER A 67 -3.33 55.84 0.10
CA SER A 67 -1.95 55.72 -0.40
C SER A 67 -1.35 57.06 -0.85
N GLY A 68 -2.16 58.00 -1.38
CA GLY A 68 -1.69 59.33 -1.76
C GLY A 68 -1.33 60.24 -0.57
N SER A 69 -2.14 60.25 0.48
CA SER A 69 -1.92 61.08 1.68
C SER A 69 -0.71 60.62 2.48
N VAL A 70 -0.46 59.31 2.51
CA VAL A 70 0.68 58.74 3.25
C VAL A 70 2.01 58.92 2.55
N THR A 71 2.04 58.93 1.21
CA THR A 71 3.24 59.29 0.45
C THR A 71 3.69 60.73 0.76
N GLU A 72 2.75 61.67 0.89
CA GLU A 72 3.02 63.07 1.27
C GLU A 72 3.62 63.16 2.69
N LEU A 73 3.06 62.43 3.66
CA LEU A 73 3.58 62.35 5.03
C LEU A 73 4.97 61.69 5.12
N ALA A 74 5.22 60.63 4.36
CA ALA A 74 6.50 59.92 4.36
C ALA A 74 7.66 60.76 3.80
N LEU A 75 7.37 61.65 2.84
CA LEU A 75 8.35 62.60 2.31
C LEU A 75 8.72 63.64 3.37
N ILE A 76 7.74 64.12 4.15
CA ILE A 76 7.98 65.01 5.29
C ILE A 76 8.87 64.33 6.34
N ASP A 77 8.62 63.06 6.67
CA ASP A 77 9.43 62.29 7.64
C ASP A 77 10.85 61.97 7.13
N ALA A 78 11.03 61.71 5.83
CA ALA A 78 12.35 61.45 5.23
C ALA A 78 13.27 62.67 5.29
N TRP A 79 12.69 63.89 5.19
CA TRP A 79 13.38 65.15 5.43
C TRP A 79 13.79 65.30 6.91
N VAL A 80 12.89 64.99 7.85
CA VAL A 80 13.18 65.05 9.30
C VAL A 80 14.30 64.08 9.71
N LEU A 81 14.44 62.94 9.02
CA LEU A 81 15.47 61.93 9.27
C LEU A 81 16.85 62.25 8.66
N GLY A 82 17.02 63.40 7.99
CA GLY A 82 18.32 63.87 7.49
C GLY A 82 18.93 63.00 6.38
N ARG A 83 18.10 62.26 5.63
CA ARG A 83 18.55 61.38 4.54
C ARG A 83 18.85 62.15 3.24
N ARG A 84 18.56 63.46 3.19
CA ARG A 84 18.96 64.43 2.15
C ARG A 84 18.85 65.88 2.66
N ASP A 85 19.53 66.81 1.99
CA ASP A 85 19.71 68.22 2.39
C ASP A 85 18.64 69.20 1.82
N ASP A 86 17.72 68.75 0.97
CA ASP A 86 16.71 69.57 0.27
C ASP A 86 15.25 69.19 0.61
N VAL A 87 14.39 70.21 0.69
CA VAL A 87 12.96 70.14 1.13
C VAL A 87 11.99 70.06 -0.07
N ASP A 88 12.45 70.40 -1.28
CA ASP A 88 11.59 70.53 -2.47
C ASP A 88 11.38 69.17 -3.14
N PHE A 89 10.36 68.45 -2.67
CA PHE A 89 9.88 67.26 -3.38
C PHE A 89 9.22 67.69 -4.69
N SER A 90 9.72 67.17 -5.81
CA SER A 90 9.03 67.38 -7.09
C SER A 90 7.82 66.44 -7.18
N LYS A 91 6.82 66.81 -7.97
CA LYS A 91 5.70 65.91 -8.32
C LYS A 91 6.16 64.60 -8.96
N ALA A 92 7.37 64.56 -9.53
CA ALA A 92 7.95 63.35 -10.08
C ALA A 92 8.45 62.40 -8.96
N ASP A 93 9.06 62.95 -7.90
CA ASP A 93 9.54 62.17 -6.76
C ASP A 93 8.37 61.56 -5.96
N GLU A 94 7.29 62.33 -5.76
CA GLU A 94 6.04 61.83 -5.17
C GLU A 94 5.44 60.66 -5.97
N ALA A 95 5.41 60.79 -7.31
CA ALA A 95 4.88 59.76 -8.19
C ALA A 95 5.75 58.49 -8.17
N GLU A 96 7.08 58.63 -8.06
CA GLU A 96 8.01 57.49 -7.94
C GLU A 96 7.88 56.77 -6.60
N LEU A 97 7.74 57.50 -5.50
CA LEU A 97 7.52 56.92 -4.17
C LEU A 97 6.17 56.19 -4.09
N LEU A 98 5.11 56.80 -4.63
CA LEU A 98 3.78 56.16 -4.70
C LEU A 98 3.82 54.89 -5.55
N ALA A 99 4.52 54.90 -6.68
CA ALA A 99 4.70 53.71 -7.51
C ALA A 99 5.44 52.60 -6.76
N SER A 100 6.49 52.95 -6.00
CA SER A 100 7.25 51.99 -5.19
C SER A 100 6.40 51.39 -4.07
N LEU A 101 5.58 52.21 -3.40
CA LEU A 101 4.63 51.76 -2.38
C LEU A 101 3.59 50.80 -2.97
N GLN A 102 3.07 51.11 -4.16
CA GLN A 102 2.12 50.24 -4.88
C GLN A 102 2.76 48.89 -5.23
N THR A 103 4.01 48.88 -5.70
CA THR A 103 4.74 47.62 -5.96
C THR A 103 4.90 46.79 -4.69
N LEU A 104 5.36 47.39 -3.58
CA LEU A 104 5.51 46.68 -2.31
C LEU A 104 4.17 46.14 -1.79
N TYR A 105 3.10 46.93 -1.93
CA TYR A 105 1.76 46.51 -1.57
C TYR A 105 1.29 45.30 -2.39
N ALA A 106 1.50 45.30 -3.71
CA ALA A 106 1.16 44.15 -4.57
C ALA A 106 1.95 42.89 -4.20
N GLU A 107 3.22 43.02 -3.82
CA GLU A 107 4.05 41.92 -3.34
C GLU A 107 3.47 41.32 -2.04
N HIS A 108 3.20 42.16 -1.04
CA HIS A 108 2.61 41.73 0.24
C HIS A 108 1.22 41.11 0.05
N TYR A 109 0.40 41.70 -0.83
CA TYR A 109 -0.92 41.18 -1.16
C TYR A 109 -0.80 39.77 -1.75
N ALA A 110 0.01 39.59 -2.79
CA ALA A 110 0.18 38.29 -3.42
C ALA A 110 0.81 37.26 -2.48
N GLU A 111 1.76 37.66 -1.63
CA GLU A 111 2.40 36.79 -0.65
C GLU A 111 1.41 36.28 0.40
N ALA A 112 0.54 37.13 0.94
CA ALA A 112 -0.47 36.72 1.92
C ALA A 112 -1.41 35.65 1.35
N TRP A 113 -1.92 35.87 0.13
CA TRP A 113 -2.81 34.92 -0.54
C TRP A 113 -2.10 33.62 -0.92
N ARG A 114 -0.87 33.69 -1.45
CA ARG A 114 -0.07 32.49 -1.77
C ARG A 114 0.27 31.68 -0.53
N THR A 115 0.61 32.36 0.57
CA THR A 115 0.88 31.71 1.86
C THR A 115 -0.37 30.97 2.32
N ALA A 116 -1.53 31.63 2.37
CA ALA A 116 -2.78 30.99 2.78
C ALA A 116 -3.10 29.73 1.94
N LEU A 117 -2.99 29.83 0.61
CA LEU A 117 -3.23 28.69 -0.29
C LEU A 117 -2.20 27.58 -0.13
N SER A 118 -0.92 27.92 0.07
CA SER A 118 0.15 26.95 0.29
C SER A 118 0.02 26.18 1.61
N ARG A 119 -0.70 26.75 2.59
CA ARG A 119 -0.95 26.16 3.91
C ARG A 119 -2.26 25.38 3.99
N LEU A 120 -2.88 25.09 2.86
CA LEU A 120 -4.10 24.33 2.75
C LEU A 120 -3.86 22.94 2.16
N ASP A 121 -4.42 21.92 2.80
CA ASP A 121 -4.46 20.57 2.25
C ASP A 121 -5.74 19.84 2.68
N ILE A 122 -5.94 18.60 2.26
CA ILE A 122 -7.07 17.78 2.70
C ILE A 122 -6.74 16.96 3.94
N HIS A 123 -7.77 16.63 4.72
CA HIS A 123 -7.63 15.64 5.77
C HIS A 123 -7.16 14.29 5.19
N ARG A 124 -6.27 13.63 5.95
CA ARG A 124 -5.95 12.23 5.70
C ARG A 124 -7.21 11.40 5.91
N PHE A 125 -7.48 10.43 5.04
CA PHE A 125 -8.61 9.54 5.27
C PHE A 125 -8.31 8.66 6.48
N GLU A 126 -9.31 8.31 7.28
CA GLU A 126 -9.08 7.36 8.39
C GLU A 126 -9.27 5.94 7.85
N ASP A 127 -10.40 5.75 7.19
CA ASP A 127 -10.83 4.52 6.53
C ASP A 127 -11.60 4.86 5.24
N LEU A 128 -12.12 3.81 4.58
CA LEU A 128 -12.94 3.96 3.37
C LEU A 128 -14.17 4.85 3.62
N ASN A 129 -14.82 4.70 4.77
CA ASN A 129 -16.03 5.47 5.09
C ASN A 129 -15.73 6.97 5.24
N HIS A 130 -14.62 7.31 5.89
CA HIS A 130 -14.17 8.69 6.02
C HIS A 130 -13.84 9.30 4.65
N GLY A 131 -13.15 8.55 3.79
CA GLY A 131 -12.87 8.99 2.41
C GLY A 131 -14.15 9.28 1.61
N VAL A 132 -15.14 8.39 1.68
CA VAL A 132 -16.46 8.62 1.04
C VAL A 132 -17.14 9.88 1.57
N ARG A 133 -17.13 10.12 2.89
CA ARG A 133 -17.71 11.35 3.48
C ARG A 133 -17.01 12.63 3.02
N ILE A 134 -15.69 12.64 2.90
CA ILE A 134 -14.94 13.80 2.40
C ILE A 134 -15.29 14.05 0.93
N LEU A 135 -15.34 13.01 0.12
CA LEU A 135 -15.69 13.11 -1.29
C LEU A 135 -17.16 13.53 -1.50
N ASP A 136 -18.08 13.07 -0.66
CA ASP A 136 -19.46 13.54 -0.63
C ASP A 136 -19.53 15.02 -0.26
N SER A 137 -18.78 15.46 0.75
CA SER A 137 -18.73 16.88 1.12
C SER A 137 -18.19 17.77 -0.01
N LEU A 138 -17.26 17.25 -0.82
CA LEU A 138 -16.74 17.94 -2.01
C LEU A 138 -17.75 18.00 -3.15
N THR A 139 -18.52 16.93 -3.37
CA THR A 139 -19.36 16.75 -4.57
C THR A 139 -20.83 17.14 -4.35
N SER A 140 -21.31 17.09 -3.12
CA SER A 140 -22.65 17.53 -2.71
C SER A 140 -22.81 19.06 -2.75
N GLY A 141 -24.02 19.56 -2.49
CA GLY A 141 -24.39 20.98 -2.65
C GLY A 141 -23.58 22.01 -1.83
N HIS A 142 -22.73 21.59 -0.90
CA HIS A 142 -21.88 22.50 -0.13
C HIS A 142 -20.64 22.96 -0.91
N GLN A 143 -20.06 22.10 -1.75
CA GLN A 143 -18.93 22.37 -2.67
C GLN A 143 -17.84 23.30 -2.09
N PRO A 144 -17.20 22.95 -0.95
CA PRO A 144 -16.29 23.85 -0.24
C PRO A 144 -15.07 24.26 -1.08
N LEU A 145 -14.58 23.40 -1.99
CA LEU A 145 -13.51 23.73 -2.93
C LEU A 145 -13.94 24.83 -3.91
N ALA A 146 -15.15 24.73 -4.47
CA ALA A 146 -15.66 25.73 -5.40
C ALA A 146 -15.87 27.08 -4.72
N ARG A 147 -16.36 27.08 -3.47
CA ARG A 147 -16.51 28.29 -2.65
C ARG A 147 -15.17 28.94 -2.34
N LEU A 148 -14.17 28.14 -1.96
CA LEU A 148 -12.81 28.63 -1.73
C LEU A 148 -12.23 29.29 -2.98
N LEU A 149 -12.29 28.63 -4.14
CA LEU A 149 -11.77 29.18 -5.39
C LEU A 149 -12.55 30.42 -5.84
N ALA A 150 -13.84 30.50 -5.54
CA ALA A 150 -14.62 31.72 -5.75
C ALA A 150 -14.13 32.89 -4.87
N GLN A 151 -13.78 32.64 -3.60
CA GLN A 151 -13.19 33.64 -2.71
C GLN A 151 -11.81 34.10 -3.18
N VAL A 152 -10.98 33.18 -3.66
CA VAL A 152 -9.68 33.50 -4.28
C VAL A 152 -9.92 34.43 -5.47
N ARG A 153 -10.74 34.00 -6.45
CA ARG A 153 -11.03 34.80 -7.64
C ARG A 153 -11.57 36.18 -7.29
N GLU A 154 -12.49 36.26 -6.33
CA GLU A 154 -13.06 37.53 -5.90
C GLU A 154 -11.97 38.47 -5.39
N ASN A 155 -10.91 37.98 -4.76
CA ASN A 155 -9.83 38.83 -4.25
C ASN A 155 -8.60 38.91 -5.17
N THR A 156 -8.51 38.13 -6.23
CA THR A 156 -7.33 38.10 -7.12
C THR A 156 -7.64 38.47 -8.56
N ARG A 157 -8.90 38.80 -8.88
CA ARG A 157 -9.32 39.38 -10.17
C ARG A 157 -9.77 40.82 -9.98
N LEU A 158 -8.81 41.71 -9.84
CA LEU A 158 -8.99 43.09 -9.39
C LEU A 158 -9.19 44.11 -10.52
N ILE A 159 -8.80 43.79 -11.76
CA ILE A 159 -8.95 44.67 -12.92
C ILE A 159 -10.42 44.65 -13.37
N PRO A 160 -11.11 45.81 -13.40
CA PRO A 160 -12.47 45.89 -13.90
C PRO A 160 -12.53 45.46 -15.37
N VAL A 161 -13.47 44.59 -15.72
CA VAL A 161 -13.74 44.25 -17.11
C VAL A 161 -14.54 45.40 -17.73
N GLY A 162 -13.85 46.43 -18.21
CA GLY A 162 -14.48 47.54 -18.92
C GLY A 162 -14.95 47.09 -20.31
N GLU A 163 -16.21 46.69 -20.45
CA GLU A 163 -16.82 46.51 -21.77
C GLU A 163 -16.96 47.87 -22.47
N GLY A 164 -16.26 48.06 -23.60
CA GLY A 164 -16.45 49.21 -24.48
C GLY A 164 -15.46 50.37 -24.37
N GLU A 165 -14.34 50.24 -23.65
CA GLU A 165 -13.29 51.28 -23.66
C GLU A 165 -12.52 51.31 -24.98
N ALA A 166 -12.27 52.50 -25.52
CA ALA A 166 -11.44 52.69 -26.70
C ALA A 166 -10.00 52.18 -26.46
N GLU A 167 -9.42 51.47 -27.43
CA GLU A 167 -8.07 50.88 -27.39
C GLU A 167 -6.99 51.84 -26.85
N ALA A 168 -7.10 53.13 -27.18
CA ALA A 168 -6.16 54.17 -26.74
C ALA A 168 -6.31 54.51 -25.25
N ALA A 169 -7.53 54.51 -24.70
CA ALA A 169 -7.78 54.74 -23.28
C ALA A 169 -7.29 53.56 -22.43
N ARG A 170 -7.47 52.33 -22.92
CA ARG A 170 -6.90 51.12 -22.31
C ARG A 170 -5.38 51.16 -22.26
N LYS A 171 -4.72 51.51 -23.37
CA LYS A 171 -3.25 51.64 -23.41
C LYS A 171 -2.70 52.70 -22.46
N LEU A 172 -3.45 53.78 -22.21
CA LEU A 172 -3.08 54.80 -21.22
C LEU A 172 -3.30 54.31 -19.78
N LEU A 173 -4.38 53.57 -19.53
CA LEU A 173 -4.63 52.94 -18.22
C LEU A 173 -3.55 51.89 -17.90
N GLU A 174 -3.16 51.07 -18.87
CA GLU A 174 -2.09 50.06 -18.77
C GLU A 174 -0.74 50.67 -18.35
N GLN A 175 -0.50 51.93 -18.69
CA GLN A 175 0.74 52.62 -18.34
C GLN A 175 0.73 53.19 -16.91
N SER A 176 -0.44 53.27 -16.25
CA SER A 176 -0.53 53.79 -14.90
C SER A 176 0.11 52.84 -13.87
N PRO A 177 0.85 53.35 -12.86
CA PRO A 177 1.38 52.53 -11.77
C PRO A 177 0.30 51.70 -11.06
N HIS A 178 -0.89 52.28 -10.88
CA HIS A 178 -2.05 51.61 -10.31
C HIS A 178 -2.47 50.36 -11.10
N TYR A 179 -2.61 50.48 -12.42
CA TYR A 179 -2.98 49.33 -13.25
C TYR A 179 -1.91 48.24 -13.20
N ARG A 180 -0.63 48.62 -13.24
CA ARG A 180 0.49 47.67 -13.12
C ARG A 180 0.44 46.91 -11.80
N MET A 181 0.18 47.60 -10.69
CA MET A 181 0.00 46.97 -9.38
C MET A 181 -1.11 45.91 -9.39
N LEU A 182 -2.30 46.24 -9.92
CA LEU A 182 -3.40 45.28 -10.03
C LEU A 182 -3.04 44.10 -10.95
N GLN A 183 -2.41 44.39 -12.08
CA GLN A 183 -1.97 43.38 -13.04
C GLN A 183 -0.91 42.44 -12.46
N ASP A 184 0.02 42.95 -11.65
CA ASP A 184 1.05 42.15 -11.00
C ASP A 184 0.45 41.19 -9.96
N ILE A 185 -0.63 41.59 -9.27
CA ILE A 185 -1.41 40.68 -8.42
C ILE A 185 -2.13 39.65 -9.29
N GLU A 186 -2.95 40.09 -10.26
CA GLU A 186 -3.77 39.17 -11.08
C GLU A 186 -2.93 38.11 -11.80
N ARG A 187 -1.76 38.51 -12.34
CA ARG A 187 -0.84 37.62 -13.07
C ARG A 187 -0.36 36.45 -12.21
N GLN A 188 -0.20 36.64 -10.91
CA GLN A 188 0.25 35.57 -10.00
C GLN A 188 -0.84 34.51 -9.74
N PHE A 189 -2.11 34.84 -9.99
CA PHE A 189 -3.25 33.95 -9.79
C PHE A 189 -3.99 33.65 -11.10
N SER A 190 -3.38 33.95 -12.25
CA SER A 190 -4.04 33.81 -13.56
C SER A 190 -4.58 32.40 -13.78
N ASP A 191 -3.80 31.39 -13.42
CA ASP A 191 -4.13 29.99 -13.67
C ASP A 191 -5.32 29.55 -12.81
N LEU A 192 -5.33 29.93 -11.52
CA LEU A 192 -6.45 29.68 -10.61
C LEU A 192 -7.71 30.46 -11.01
N ASN A 193 -7.56 31.72 -11.41
CA ASN A 193 -8.65 32.57 -11.87
C ASN A 193 -9.32 31.99 -13.14
N GLN A 194 -8.55 31.38 -14.03
CA GLN A 194 -9.04 30.76 -15.26
C GLN A 194 -9.88 29.51 -15.01
N LEU A 195 -9.62 28.73 -13.94
CA LEU A 195 -10.37 27.49 -13.64
C LEU A 195 -11.87 27.69 -13.48
N THR A 196 -12.30 28.86 -13.03
CA THR A 196 -13.73 29.15 -12.79
C THR A 196 -14.39 29.92 -13.93
N ARG A 197 -13.63 30.20 -15.01
CA ARG A 197 -14.12 30.94 -16.18
C ARG A 197 -14.80 29.96 -17.14
N LYS A 198 -16.03 30.30 -17.55
CA LYS A 198 -16.72 29.60 -18.65
C LYS A 198 -16.37 30.23 -19.99
N GLN A 199 -16.22 29.40 -21.02
CA GLN A 199 -16.09 29.83 -22.41
C GLN A 199 -17.35 29.41 -23.17
N GLY A 200 -18.31 30.33 -23.31
CA GLY A 200 -19.60 30.02 -23.92
C GLY A 200 -20.38 28.97 -23.14
N GLU A 201 -20.71 27.86 -23.81
CA GLU A 201 -21.43 26.72 -23.21
C GLU A 201 -20.50 25.62 -22.66
N GLU A 202 -19.19 25.73 -22.86
CA GLU A 202 -18.23 24.73 -22.37
C GLU A 202 -18.11 24.79 -20.83
N PRO A 203 -17.94 23.63 -20.17
CA PRO A 203 -17.68 23.59 -18.74
C PRO A 203 -16.39 24.33 -18.42
N SER A 204 -16.38 24.99 -17.27
CA SER A 204 -15.15 25.56 -16.71
C SER A 204 -14.19 24.44 -16.25
N GLY A 205 -12.89 24.73 -16.19
CA GLY A 205 -11.91 23.74 -15.71
C GLY A 205 -12.23 23.19 -14.31
N LEU A 206 -12.83 24.01 -13.44
CA LEU A 206 -13.32 23.55 -12.13
C LEU A 206 -14.48 22.57 -12.27
N GLU A 207 -15.43 22.79 -13.19
CA GLU A 207 -16.52 21.84 -13.44
C GLU A 207 -15.99 20.50 -13.95
N GLU A 208 -14.97 20.50 -14.81
CA GLU A 208 -14.28 19.28 -15.26
C GLU A 208 -13.58 18.55 -14.10
N VAL A 209 -12.87 19.28 -13.24
CA VAL A 209 -12.25 18.71 -12.02
C VAL A 209 -13.30 18.08 -11.12
N MET A 210 -14.40 18.79 -10.86
CA MET A 210 -15.46 18.32 -9.98
C MET A 210 -16.19 17.09 -10.55
N LEU A 211 -16.27 16.95 -11.87
CA LEU A 211 -16.78 15.74 -12.52
C LEU A 211 -15.90 14.52 -12.21
N VAL A 212 -14.57 14.64 -12.35
CA VAL A 212 -13.63 13.56 -12.03
C VAL A 212 -13.63 13.22 -10.54
N VAL A 213 -13.73 14.22 -9.66
CA VAL A 213 -13.90 14.00 -8.21
C VAL A 213 -15.23 13.27 -7.92
N GLY A 214 -16.29 13.59 -8.65
CA GLY A 214 -17.57 12.88 -8.62
C GLY A 214 -17.46 11.40 -9.02
N GLU A 215 -16.75 11.10 -10.10
CA GLU A 215 -16.50 9.72 -10.53
C GLU A 215 -15.73 8.92 -9.47
N LEU A 216 -14.73 9.55 -8.83
CA LEU A 216 -14.01 8.95 -7.71
C LEU A 216 -14.92 8.70 -6.49
N HIS A 217 -15.80 9.65 -6.17
CA HIS A 217 -16.78 9.50 -5.10
C HIS A 217 -17.68 8.29 -5.36
N GLU A 218 -18.29 8.21 -6.54
CA GLU A 218 -19.15 7.10 -6.94
C GLU A 218 -18.44 5.75 -6.86
N TYR A 219 -17.19 5.70 -7.33
CA TYR A 219 -16.36 4.50 -7.25
C TYR A 219 -16.13 4.04 -5.80
N MET A 220 -15.74 4.95 -4.91
CA MET A 220 -15.50 4.60 -3.51
C MET A 220 -16.81 4.25 -2.78
N ARG A 221 -17.91 4.93 -3.09
CA ARG A 221 -19.23 4.64 -2.53
C ARG A 221 -19.71 3.25 -2.92
N ASN A 222 -19.55 2.85 -4.19
CA ASN A 222 -19.91 1.51 -4.66
C ASN A 222 -19.17 0.39 -3.91
N ILE A 223 -17.91 0.63 -3.53
CA ILE A 223 -17.14 -0.31 -2.69
C ILE A 223 -17.72 -0.34 -1.27
N GLN A 224 -17.98 0.85 -0.69
CA GLN A 224 -18.47 1.01 0.68
C GLN A 224 -19.87 0.44 0.90
N GLU A 225 -20.78 0.57 -0.08
CA GLU A 225 -22.16 0.10 -0.01
C GLU A 225 -22.32 -1.38 -0.41
N SER A 226 -21.23 -2.04 -0.83
CA SER A 226 -21.26 -3.46 -1.18
C SER A 226 -21.61 -4.34 0.04
N PRO A 227 -22.37 -5.45 -0.14
CA PRO A 227 -22.71 -6.36 0.97
C PRO A 227 -21.49 -6.91 1.72
N ASP A 228 -20.36 -7.04 1.04
CA ASP A 228 -19.06 -7.39 1.63
C ASP A 228 -18.02 -6.37 1.15
N THR A 229 -17.90 -5.27 1.90
CA THR A 229 -16.97 -4.16 1.62
C THR A 229 -15.52 -4.65 1.46
N GLY A 230 -15.11 -5.67 2.24
CA GLY A 230 -13.77 -6.22 2.17
C GLY A 230 -13.50 -6.91 0.84
N LYS A 231 -14.43 -7.77 0.39
CA LYS A 231 -14.31 -8.43 -0.93
C LYS A 231 -14.41 -7.44 -2.08
N ALA A 232 -15.28 -6.44 -1.98
CA ALA A 232 -15.37 -5.39 -2.98
C ALA A 232 -14.06 -4.59 -3.09
N ALA A 233 -13.46 -4.22 -1.95
CA ALA A 233 -12.16 -3.54 -1.92
C ALA A 233 -11.04 -4.41 -2.48
N LEU A 234 -11.01 -5.72 -2.15
CA LEU A 234 -10.04 -6.66 -2.70
C LEU A 234 -10.18 -6.82 -4.22
N SER A 235 -11.41 -6.91 -4.73
CA SER A 235 -11.67 -6.95 -6.16
C SER A 235 -11.25 -5.66 -6.86
N ALA A 236 -11.53 -4.50 -6.25
CA ALA A 236 -11.14 -3.19 -6.75
C ALA A 236 -9.60 -3.04 -6.80
N ALA A 237 -8.89 -3.48 -5.76
CA ALA A 237 -7.44 -3.46 -5.72
C ALA A 237 -6.82 -4.37 -6.80
N ARG A 238 -7.37 -5.57 -7.00
CA ARG A 238 -6.94 -6.48 -8.08
C ARG A 238 -7.16 -5.88 -9.47
N ALA A 239 -8.33 -5.30 -9.71
CA ALA A 239 -8.65 -4.68 -10.98
C ALA A 239 -7.67 -3.53 -11.28
N ARG A 240 -7.39 -2.66 -10.30
CA ARG A 240 -6.40 -1.58 -10.43
C ARG A 240 -5.01 -2.12 -10.77
N MET A 241 -4.49 -3.05 -9.95
CA MET A 241 -3.13 -3.58 -10.13
C MET A 241 -2.97 -4.35 -11.44
N GLY A 242 -4.00 -5.10 -11.83
CA GLY A 242 -4.04 -5.83 -13.11
C GLY A 242 -4.36 -4.95 -14.33
N LEU A 243 -4.50 -3.62 -14.16
CA LEU A 243 -4.87 -2.67 -15.20
C LEU A 243 -6.19 -3.03 -15.92
N GLN A 244 -7.18 -3.50 -15.15
CA GLN A 244 -8.49 -3.94 -15.64
C GLN A 244 -9.59 -2.94 -15.28
N GLY A 245 -10.41 -2.60 -16.27
CA GLY A 245 -11.59 -1.75 -16.08
C GLY A 245 -11.26 -0.26 -15.92
N ALA A 246 -12.24 0.50 -15.43
CA ALA A 246 -12.08 1.93 -15.19
C ALA A 246 -11.31 2.17 -13.88
N ASP A 247 -10.45 3.19 -13.89
CA ASP A 247 -9.67 3.60 -12.73
C ASP A 247 -9.84 5.10 -12.44
N PRO A 248 -10.88 5.50 -11.68
CA PRO A 248 -11.13 6.90 -11.32
C PRO A 248 -10.03 7.52 -10.47
N ILE A 249 -9.31 6.73 -9.69
CA ILE A 249 -8.18 7.22 -8.88
C ILE A 249 -7.02 7.63 -9.81
N PHE A 250 -6.67 6.81 -10.79
CA PHE A 250 -5.62 7.15 -11.76
C PHE A 250 -6.04 8.30 -12.69
N THR A 251 -7.31 8.35 -13.09
CA THR A 251 -7.87 9.48 -13.82
C THR A 251 -7.70 10.78 -13.03
N LEU A 252 -8.01 10.76 -11.72
CA LEU A 252 -7.79 11.92 -10.86
C LEU A 252 -6.31 12.30 -10.75
N GLN A 253 -5.40 11.34 -10.60
CA GLN A 253 -3.95 11.60 -10.55
C GLN A 253 -3.44 12.27 -11.83
N ARG A 254 -3.88 11.80 -13.01
CA ARG A 254 -3.52 12.44 -14.28
C ARG A 254 -4.09 13.84 -14.40
N MET A 255 -5.33 14.05 -13.98
CA MET A 255 -5.95 15.39 -13.97
C MET A 255 -5.19 16.33 -13.04
N ALA A 256 -4.82 15.87 -11.85
CA ALA A 256 -4.08 16.63 -10.84
C ALA A 256 -2.74 17.17 -11.37
N GLY A 257 -2.00 16.35 -12.13
CA GLY A 257 -0.70 16.74 -12.70
C GLY A 257 -0.74 17.91 -13.69
N HIS A 258 -1.93 18.30 -14.16
CA HIS A 258 -2.13 19.43 -15.08
C HIS A 258 -2.80 20.64 -14.40
N GLN A 259 -3.02 20.60 -13.08
CA GLN A 259 -3.62 21.71 -12.33
C GLN A 259 -2.55 22.62 -11.72
N PRO A 260 -2.86 23.92 -11.51
CA PRO A 260 -1.99 24.81 -10.73
C PRO A 260 -2.01 24.45 -9.24
N GLU A 261 -1.00 24.92 -8.50
CA GLU A 261 -1.04 24.86 -7.03
C GLU A 261 -2.11 25.80 -6.45
N PRO A 262 -2.78 25.45 -5.34
CA PRO A 262 -2.60 24.23 -4.53
C PRO A 262 -3.43 23.02 -5.02
N LEU A 263 -4.16 23.16 -6.13
CA LEU A 263 -5.11 22.15 -6.60
C LEU A 263 -4.39 20.85 -7.00
N ASN A 264 -3.22 20.95 -7.64
CA ASN A 264 -2.36 19.80 -7.92
C ASN A 264 -2.14 18.92 -6.68
N ARG A 265 -1.61 19.51 -5.60
CA ARG A 265 -1.37 18.82 -4.33
C ARG A 265 -2.65 18.23 -3.74
N ILE A 266 -3.72 19.00 -3.66
CA ILE A 266 -5.00 18.59 -3.08
C ILE A 266 -5.57 17.37 -3.82
N LEU A 267 -5.63 17.41 -5.15
CA LEU A 267 -6.17 16.32 -5.96
C LEU A 267 -5.27 15.06 -5.92
N ASN A 268 -3.95 15.25 -5.92
CA ASN A 268 -3.02 14.14 -5.75
C ASN A 268 -3.16 13.48 -4.37
N ARG A 269 -3.37 14.26 -3.32
CA ARG A 269 -3.61 13.73 -1.97
C ARG A 269 -4.95 13.00 -1.90
N LEU A 270 -6.02 13.52 -2.53
CA LEU A 270 -7.30 12.81 -2.65
C LEU A 270 -7.10 11.42 -3.27
N ALA A 271 -6.47 11.36 -4.44
CA ALA A 271 -6.25 10.09 -5.13
C ALA A 271 -5.36 9.12 -4.32
N THR A 272 -4.29 9.62 -3.71
CA THR A 272 -3.36 8.81 -2.91
C THR A 272 -4.03 8.25 -1.66
N GLU A 273 -4.82 9.06 -0.95
CA GLU A 273 -5.57 8.61 0.23
C GLU A 273 -6.72 7.67 -0.14
N SER A 274 -7.42 7.91 -1.25
CA SER A 274 -8.42 6.98 -1.81
C SER A 274 -7.82 5.61 -2.08
N TRP A 275 -6.66 5.55 -2.75
CA TRP A 275 -5.97 4.28 -2.99
C TRP A 275 -5.59 3.59 -1.70
N ARG A 276 -5.02 4.33 -0.75
CA ARG A 276 -4.57 3.78 0.53
C ARG A 276 -5.72 3.11 1.29
N VAL A 277 -6.86 3.77 1.46
CA VAL A 277 -7.97 3.19 2.25
C VAL A 277 -8.65 2.01 1.55
N VAL A 278 -8.69 2.00 0.21
CA VAL A 278 -9.14 0.83 -0.56
C VAL A 278 -8.18 -0.34 -0.35
N LEU A 279 -6.88 -0.10 -0.44
CA LEU A 279 -5.86 -1.12 -0.23
C LEU A 279 -5.85 -1.64 1.22
N ASP A 280 -5.99 -0.77 2.22
CA ASP A 280 -6.08 -1.17 3.63
C ASP A 280 -7.27 -2.12 3.87
N SER A 281 -8.43 -1.83 3.27
CA SER A 281 -9.62 -2.71 3.33
C SER A 281 -9.41 -4.04 2.60
N ALA A 282 -8.76 -4.01 1.43
CA ALA A 282 -8.40 -5.20 0.66
C ALA A 282 -7.44 -6.13 1.42
N VAL A 283 -6.40 -5.57 2.03
CA VAL A 283 -5.41 -6.29 2.86
C VAL A 283 -6.10 -6.92 4.07
N ALA A 284 -6.98 -6.18 4.75
CA ALA A 284 -7.76 -6.72 5.87
C ALA A 284 -8.70 -7.87 5.45
N GLN A 285 -9.24 -7.84 4.23
CA GLN A 285 -10.00 -8.97 3.68
C GLN A 285 -9.11 -10.17 3.38
N LEU A 286 -7.96 -9.93 2.75
CA LEU A 286 -7.01 -10.97 2.39
C LEU A 286 -6.46 -11.70 3.63
N GLU A 287 -6.23 -10.96 4.73
CA GLU A 287 -5.89 -11.51 6.04
C GLU A 287 -6.97 -12.47 6.59
N ARG A 288 -8.25 -12.10 6.46
CA ARG A 288 -9.38 -12.96 6.87
C ARG A 288 -9.47 -14.22 6.01
N ASP A 289 -9.25 -14.08 4.71
CA ASP A 289 -9.31 -15.20 3.77
C ASP A 289 -8.12 -16.15 4.01
N TRP A 290 -6.91 -15.64 4.24
CA TRP A 290 -5.74 -16.45 4.66
C TRP A 290 -6.05 -17.27 5.92
N TYR A 291 -6.61 -16.63 6.94
CA TYR A 291 -6.94 -17.32 8.18
C TYR A 291 -7.94 -18.46 7.97
N ARG A 292 -9.01 -18.20 7.21
CA ARG A 292 -10.11 -19.15 6.97
C ARG A 292 -9.72 -20.27 6.00
N GLU A 293 -9.02 -19.93 4.93
CA GLU A 293 -8.80 -20.84 3.80
C GLU A 293 -7.47 -21.57 3.90
N VAL A 294 -6.45 -21.00 4.52
CA VAL A 294 -5.11 -21.63 4.62
C VAL A 294 -4.79 -22.04 6.05
N TYR A 295 -4.80 -21.09 6.97
CA TYR A 295 -4.36 -21.35 8.35
C TYR A 295 -5.27 -22.37 9.05
N GLN A 296 -6.59 -22.18 9.01
CA GLN A 296 -7.52 -23.08 9.69
C GLN A 296 -7.47 -24.52 9.16
N PRO A 297 -7.53 -24.80 7.84
CA PRO A 297 -7.43 -26.16 7.32
C PRO A 297 -6.11 -26.85 7.68
N PHE A 298 -4.99 -26.12 7.67
CA PHE A 298 -3.71 -26.67 8.13
C PHE A 298 -3.74 -27.03 9.62
N GLN A 299 -4.21 -26.11 10.47
CA GLN A 299 -4.24 -26.32 11.92
C GLN A 299 -5.15 -27.46 12.34
N GLN A 300 -6.30 -27.61 11.68
CA GLN A 300 -7.31 -28.62 12.01
C GLN A 300 -6.87 -30.02 11.56
N ASN A 301 -6.30 -30.14 10.36
CA ASN A 301 -6.09 -31.44 9.73
C ASN A 301 -4.65 -31.94 9.81
N LEU A 302 -3.65 -31.05 9.83
CA LEU A 302 -2.25 -31.43 9.64
C LEU A 302 -1.36 -31.10 10.85
N ALA A 303 -1.48 -29.91 11.42
CA ALA A 303 -0.46 -29.35 12.33
C ALA A 303 -0.10 -30.23 13.55
N ARG A 304 -1.08 -30.93 14.14
CA ARG A 304 -0.91 -31.74 15.36
C ARG A 304 -0.63 -33.22 15.10
N HIS A 305 -0.52 -33.61 13.83
CA HIS A 305 -0.34 -34.99 13.43
C HIS A 305 1.08 -35.24 12.94
N TYR A 306 1.51 -36.50 12.96
CA TYR A 306 2.75 -36.91 12.30
C TYR A 306 2.55 -36.79 10.78
N PRO A 307 3.51 -36.27 10.00
CA PRO A 307 4.91 -35.97 10.36
C PRO A 307 5.18 -34.52 10.80
N PHE A 308 4.17 -33.65 10.86
CA PHE A 308 4.36 -32.23 11.21
C PHE A 308 4.75 -32.02 12.67
N THR A 309 4.18 -32.82 13.57
CA THR A 309 4.57 -32.89 14.98
C THR A 309 5.23 -34.23 15.27
N GLN A 310 6.53 -34.22 15.58
CA GLN A 310 7.24 -35.41 16.02
C GLN A 310 6.62 -36.01 17.29
N GLY A 311 6.50 -37.34 17.34
CA GLY A 311 5.91 -38.05 18.47
C GLY A 311 4.38 -37.96 18.56
N ALA A 312 3.70 -37.33 17.61
CA ALA A 312 2.24 -37.36 17.55
C ALA A 312 1.75 -38.82 17.43
N GLY A 313 0.74 -39.18 18.23
CA GLY A 313 0.18 -40.54 18.24
C GLY A 313 -0.74 -40.86 17.07
N ARG A 314 -1.11 -39.85 16.26
CA ARG A 314 -1.94 -39.99 15.07
C ARG A 314 -1.21 -39.41 13.85
N ASP A 315 -1.42 -40.07 12.73
CA ASP A 315 -0.89 -39.69 11.42
C ASP A 315 -1.82 -38.68 10.73
N ALA A 316 -1.23 -37.76 9.98
CA ALA A 316 -1.97 -36.91 9.06
C ALA A 316 -2.52 -37.78 7.93
N ALA A 317 -3.80 -37.61 7.59
CA ALA A 317 -4.35 -38.33 6.45
C ALA A 317 -3.64 -37.86 5.16
N LEU A 318 -3.26 -38.80 4.29
CA LEU A 318 -2.61 -38.47 3.02
C LEU A 318 -3.49 -37.59 2.13
N GLN A 319 -4.82 -37.81 2.18
CA GLN A 319 -5.79 -36.96 1.47
C GLN A 319 -5.78 -35.50 1.95
N ASP A 320 -5.60 -35.27 3.26
CA ASP A 320 -5.50 -33.92 3.80
C ASP A 320 -4.17 -33.26 3.42
N PHE A 321 -3.10 -34.07 3.36
CA PHE A 321 -1.79 -33.63 2.89
C PHE A 321 -1.84 -33.24 1.41
N GLU A 322 -2.42 -34.08 0.56
CA GLU A 322 -2.67 -33.82 -0.87
C GLU A 322 -3.48 -32.53 -1.05
N ARG A 323 -4.66 -32.45 -0.42
CA ARG A 323 -5.54 -31.29 -0.53
C ARG A 323 -4.86 -29.97 -0.16
N PHE A 324 -3.88 -30.01 0.75
CA PHE A 324 -3.18 -28.80 1.19
C PHE A 324 -1.97 -28.44 0.32
N PHE A 325 -1.12 -29.42 -0.03
CA PHE A 325 0.20 -29.19 -0.64
C PHE A 325 0.28 -29.47 -2.15
N ALA A 326 -0.72 -30.11 -2.75
CA ALA A 326 -0.73 -30.39 -4.18
C ALA A 326 -0.57 -29.10 -5.03
N PRO A 327 -0.11 -29.20 -6.30
CA PRO A 327 -0.01 -28.04 -7.19
C PRO A 327 -1.33 -27.26 -7.38
N ASP A 328 -2.47 -27.93 -7.24
CA ASP A 328 -3.82 -27.37 -7.26
C ASP A 328 -4.49 -27.40 -5.87
N GLY A 329 -3.69 -27.59 -4.83
CA GLY A 329 -4.12 -27.63 -3.44
C GLY A 329 -4.34 -26.24 -2.85
N ILE A 330 -4.92 -26.22 -1.64
CA ILE A 330 -5.34 -25.03 -0.90
C ILE A 330 -4.28 -23.92 -0.92
N LEU A 331 -3.03 -24.25 -0.57
CA LEU A 331 -1.99 -23.25 -0.40
C LEU A 331 -1.55 -22.62 -1.73
N GLU A 332 -1.40 -23.43 -2.77
CA GLU A 332 -0.94 -22.94 -4.08
C GLU A 332 -2.03 -22.17 -4.81
N THR A 333 -3.28 -22.64 -4.74
CA THR A 333 -4.43 -21.90 -5.26
C THR A 333 -4.54 -20.54 -4.57
N PHE A 334 -4.44 -20.50 -3.24
CA PHE A 334 -4.48 -19.22 -2.52
C PHE A 334 -3.33 -18.30 -2.94
N TYR A 335 -2.12 -18.82 -3.10
CA TYR A 335 -0.97 -18.06 -3.57
C TYR A 335 -1.23 -17.44 -4.94
N ASN A 336 -1.63 -18.24 -5.92
CA ASN A 336 -1.85 -17.80 -7.30
C ASN A 336 -3.00 -16.79 -7.41
N ASP A 337 -4.10 -17.04 -6.72
CA ASP A 337 -5.31 -16.23 -6.83
C ASP A 337 -5.24 -14.93 -6.02
N ASN A 338 -4.45 -14.93 -4.93
CA ASN A 338 -4.50 -13.85 -3.95
C ASN A 338 -3.17 -13.18 -3.64
N LEU A 339 -2.04 -13.89 -3.66
CA LEU A 339 -0.75 -13.34 -3.20
C LEU A 339 0.17 -12.92 -4.35
N LYS A 340 0.15 -13.67 -5.44
CA LYS A 340 1.06 -13.48 -6.58
C LYS A 340 1.06 -12.04 -7.10
N LEU A 341 -0.12 -11.47 -7.31
CA LEU A 341 -0.28 -10.09 -7.81
C LEU A 341 0.39 -9.05 -6.90
N PHE A 342 0.38 -9.26 -5.59
CA PHE A 342 0.94 -8.34 -4.61
C PHE A 342 2.44 -8.56 -4.37
N LEU A 343 2.95 -9.77 -4.61
CA LEU A 343 4.33 -10.16 -4.30
C LEU A 343 5.28 -10.12 -5.50
N GLU A 344 4.79 -10.47 -6.69
CA GLU A 344 5.64 -10.67 -7.87
C GLU A 344 5.35 -9.64 -8.97
N ASP A 345 4.07 -9.38 -9.26
CA ASP A 345 3.71 -8.69 -10.51
C ASP A 345 3.81 -7.15 -10.41
N HIS A 346 3.48 -6.55 -9.26
CA HIS A 346 3.34 -5.09 -9.13
C HIS A 346 3.77 -4.49 -7.76
N PRO A 347 5.02 -4.70 -7.30
CA PRO A 347 5.48 -4.19 -6.00
C PRO A 347 5.46 -2.65 -5.88
N GLU A 348 5.60 -1.92 -6.98
CA GLU A 348 5.59 -0.45 -7.06
C GLU A 348 4.22 0.18 -6.76
N HIS A 349 3.12 -0.53 -7.05
CA HIS A 349 1.75 -0.06 -6.83
C HIS A 349 1.30 -0.15 -5.36
N VAL A 350 2.06 -0.85 -4.53
CA VAL A 350 1.80 -1.03 -3.09
C VAL A 350 2.24 0.19 -2.27
N GLY A 351 3.19 1.00 -2.77
CA GLY A 351 3.52 2.34 -2.26
C GLY A 351 4.13 2.43 -0.84
N ASP A 352 5.28 3.10 -0.75
CA ASP A 352 6.14 3.31 0.45
C ASP A 352 6.89 2.04 0.91
N ALA A 353 8.20 2.16 1.17
CA ALA A 353 9.11 1.04 1.49
C ALA A 353 8.70 0.27 2.76
N ARG A 354 7.83 0.86 3.60
CA ARG A 354 7.20 0.20 4.76
C ARG A 354 6.08 -0.77 4.37
N ARG A 355 5.38 -0.54 3.26
CA ARG A 355 4.31 -1.41 2.77
C ARG A 355 4.81 -2.38 1.69
N ALA A 356 5.91 -2.11 1.00
CA ALA A 356 6.50 -3.04 0.03
C ALA A 356 6.93 -4.42 0.59
N SER A 357 6.83 -4.63 1.91
CA SER A 357 6.92 -5.94 2.57
C SER A 357 5.59 -6.27 3.27
N LEU A 358 4.45 -6.13 2.57
CA LEU A 358 3.15 -6.38 3.19
C LEU A 358 3.16 -7.77 3.85
N VAL A 359 3.60 -8.81 3.13
CA VAL A 359 3.62 -10.16 3.68
C VAL A 359 4.80 -10.36 4.64
N ARG A 360 4.53 -10.91 5.83
CA ARG A 360 5.56 -11.18 6.85
C ARG A 360 6.63 -12.15 6.34
N ARG A 361 7.87 -11.95 6.77
CA ARG A 361 9.02 -12.79 6.35
C ARG A 361 8.84 -14.27 6.69
N ASP A 362 8.19 -14.59 7.80
CA ASP A 362 7.92 -15.97 8.21
C ASP A 362 6.84 -16.64 7.35
N VAL A 363 5.94 -15.87 6.73
CA VAL A 363 4.99 -16.39 5.72
C VAL A 363 5.75 -16.75 4.46
N VAL A 364 6.63 -15.87 3.96
CA VAL A 364 7.45 -16.15 2.78
C VAL A 364 8.28 -17.42 2.99
N ALA A 365 8.95 -17.54 4.15
CA ALA A 365 9.70 -18.75 4.48
C ALA A 365 8.82 -20.01 4.56
N ALA A 366 7.57 -19.89 5.03
CA ALA A 366 6.63 -21.01 5.03
C ALA A 366 6.22 -21.42 3.60
N LEU A 367 5.96 -20.45 2.71
CA LEU A 367 5.64 -20.70 1.30
C LEU A 367 6.82 -21.38 0.57
N ASP A 368 8.05 -20.92 0.81
CA ASP A 368 9.26 -21.53 0.23
C ASP A 368 9.41 -22.98 0.65
N ARG A 369 9.23 -23.26 1.94
CA ARG A 369 9.29 -24.62 2.47
C ARG A 369 8.15 -25.49 1.94
N ALA A 370 6.96 -24.92 1.74
CA ALA A 370 5.85 -25.63 1.11
C ALA A 370 6.17 -26.03 -0.34
N ARG A 371 6.86 -25.17 -1.09
CA ARG A 371 7.33 -25.50 -2.45
C ARG A 371 8.33 -26.65 -2.43
N GLN A 372 9.23 -26.71 -1.45
CA GLN A 372 10.16 -27.84 -1.28
C GLN A 372 9.42 -29.13 -0.92
N ILE A 373 8.43 -29.06 -0.02
CA ILE A 373 7.55 -30.19 0.30
C ILE A 373 6.87 -30.69 -0.98
N ARG A 374 6.27 -29.79 -1.76
CA ARG A 374 5.62 -30.16 -3.02
C ARG A 374 6.56 -30.87 -3.99
N GLN A 375 7.77 -30.35 -4.18
CA GLN A 375 8.78 -30.94 -5.07
C GLN A 375 9.28 -32.31 -4.60
N ALA A 376 9.26 -32.58 -3.29
CA ALA A 376 9.72 -33.84 -2.74
C ALA A 376 8.65 -34.94 -2.78
N PHE A 377 7.37 -34.56 -2.67
CA PHE A 377 6.26 -35.49 -2.46
C PHE A 377 5.32 -35.66 -3.65
N PHE A 378 5.27 -34.71 -4.58
CA PHE A 378 4.34 -34.74 -5.71
C PHE A 378 5.07 -34.86 -7.04
N THR A 379 4.48 -35.64 -7.94
CA THR A 379 4.94 -35.75 -9.33
C THR A 379 4.66 -34.46 -10.10
N ARG A 380 5.20 -34.36 -11.32
CA ARG A 380 4.87 -33.25 -12.24
C ARG A 380 3.39 -33.20 -12.62
N SER A 381 2.69 -34.33 -12.56
CA SER A 381 1.23 -34.41 -12.76
C SER A 381 0.42 -34.04 -11.51
N GLY A 382 1.07 -33.76 -10.38
CA GLY A 382 0.42 -33.34 -9.13
C GLY A 382 -0.12 -34.49 -8.28
N THR A 383 0.25 -35.73 -8.57
CA THR A 383 -0.11 -36.89 -7.74
C THR A 383 0.89 -37.07 -6.60
N LEU A 384 0.42 -37.42 -5.40
CA LEU A 384 1.28 -37.85 -4.30
C LEU A 384 1.89 -39.20 -4.66
N ASP A 385 3.14 -39.18 -5.08
CA ASP A 385 3.88 -40.36 -5.49
C ASP A 385 5.37 -40.04 -5.38
N VAL A 386 6.02 -40.77 -4.48
CA VAL A 386 7.45 -40.71 -4.20
C VAL A 386 8.09 -41.96 -4.75
N GLU A 387 8.65 -41.83 -5.96
CA GLU A 387 9.50 -42.84 -6.57
C GLU A 387 10.92 -42.78 -5.98
N PHE A 388 11.44 -43.94 -5.57
CA PHE A 388 12.80 -44.06 -5.05
C PHE A 388 13.36 -45.45 -5.28
N ALA A 389 14.65 -45.64 -5.07
CA ALA A 389 15.27 -46.96 -5.10
C ALA A 389 15.95 -47.28 -3.77
N LEU A 390 15.79 -48.52 -3.28
CA LEU A 390 16.41 -49.02 -2.06
C LEU A 390 17.57 -49.94 -2.42
N GLU A 391 18.77 -49.61 -1.95
CA GLU A 391 19.99 -50.37 -2.16
C GLU A 391 20.49 -50.94 -0.82
N PRO A 392 20.51 -52.27 -0.64
CA PRO A 392 21.16 -52.91 0.50
C PRO A 392 22.68 -52.68 0.45
N LEU A 393 23.25 -52.08 1.49
CA LEU A 393 24.69 -51.81 1.55
C LEU A 393 25.46 -52.87 2.35
N ASN A 394 24.97 -53.19 3.54
CA ASN A 394 25.68 -54.10 4.43
C ASN A 394 24.73 -54.75 5.45
N LEU A 395 24.88 -56.07 5.63
CA LEU A 395 24.22 -56.85 6.68
C LEU A 395 25.29 -57.39 7.63
N SER A 396 25.05 -57.31 8.93
CA SER A 396 25.96 -57.87 9.94
C SER A 396 26.09 -59.39 9.81
N ASN A 397 27.30 -59.93 9.99
CA ASN A 397 27.62 -61.36 9.80
C ASN A 397 26.85 -62.32 10.74
N ASN A 398 26.28 -61.84 11.84
CA ASN A 398 25.43 -62.64 12.73
C ASN A 398 23.98 -62.78 12.24
N LYS A 399 23.65 -62.20 11.07
CA LYS A 399 22.35 -62.33 10.39
C LYS A 399 22.57 -62.93 9.00
N ARG A 400 21.74 -63.90 8.62
CA ARG A 400 21.80 -64.56 7.30
C ARG A 400 21.02 -63.83 6.23
N ARG A 401 20.00 -63.07 6.65
CA ARG A 401 19.05 -62.39 5.75
C ARG A 401 18.42 -61.17 6.41
N SER A 402 18.18 -60.14 5.63
CA SER A 402 17.28 -59.02 5.95
C SER A 402 16.08 -59.02 5.00
N VAL A 403 14.90 -58.68 5.50
CA VAL A 403 13.69 -58.45 4.71
C VAL A 403 13.08 -57.11 5.12
N VAL A 404 13.00 -56.18 4.17
CA VAL A 404 12.29 -54.90 4.32
C VAL A 404 10.95 -55.03 3.64
N ASN A 405 9.90 -54.60 4.32
CA ASN A 405 8.56 -54.40 3.77
C ASN A 405 8.27 -52.90 3.79
N ILE A 406 7.90 -52.33 2.64
CA ILE A 406 7.43 -50.95 2.51
C ILE A 406 6.08 -51.03 1.80
N ASP A 407 4.99 -50.86 2.53
CA ASP A 407 3.62 -50.85 2.00
C ASP A 407 3.29 -52.06 1.11
N GLY A 408 3.82 -53.24 1.46
CA GLY A 408 3.64 -54.50 0.73
C GLY A 408 4.74 -54.81 -0.29
N GLN A 409 5.66 -53.88 -0.56
CA GLN A 409 6.82 -54.10 -1.41
C GLN A 409 7.96 -54.72 -0.57
N LEU A 410 8.33 -55.96 -0.90
CA LEU A 410 9.33 -56.73 -0.14
C LEU A 410 10.71 -56.67 -0.82
N VAL A 411 11.73 -56.30 -0.04
CA VAL A 411 13.13 -56.30 -0.45
C VAL A 411 13.92 -57.25 0.45
N GLU A 412 14.44 -58.33 -0.14
CA GLU A 412 15.25 -59.34 0.54
C GLU A 412 16.75 -59.16 0.23
N PHE A 413 17.60 -59.30 1.25
CA PHE A 413 19.06 -59.30 1.08
C PHE A 413 19.71 -60.38 1.93
N SER A 414 20.59 -61.18 1.32
CA SER A 414 21.25 -62.34 1.93
C SER A 414 22.74 -62.41 1.56
N HIS A 415 23.50 -61.33 1.80
CA HIS A 415 24.95 -61.22 1.49
C HIS A 415 25.33 -61.41 0.01
N GLY A 416 24.39 -61.16 -0.90
CA GLY A 416 24.63 -61.17 -2.35
C GLY A 416 25.17 -59.84 -2.87
N PRO A 417 25.31 -59.69 -4.20
CA PRO A 417 25.57 -58.41 -4.83
C PRO A 417 24.49 -57.39 -4.47
N SER A 418 24.91 -56.18 -4.08
CA SER A 418 24.00 -55.06 -3.85
C SER A 418 23.34 -54.63 -5.17
N GLN A 419 22.02 -54.59 -5.18
CA GLN A 419 21.22 -54.09 -6.30
C GLN A 419 20.29 -53.00 -5.80
N SER A 420 20.12 -51.96 -6.62
CA SER A 420 19.16 -50.89 -6.35
C SER A 420 17.78 -51.33 -6.83
N ILE A 421 16.81 -51.37 -5.92
CA ILE A 421 15.47 -51.90 -6.18
C ILE A 421 14.48 -50.74 -6.18
N PRO A 422 13.78 -50.47 -7.30
CA PRO A 422 12.80 -49.39 -7.38
C PRO A 422 11.57 -49.69 -6.51
N LEU A 423 11.11 -48.67 -5.79
CA LEU A 423 9.98 -48.67 -4.87
C LEU A 423 9.17 -47.38 -5.04
N VAL A 424 7.95 -47.39 -4.51
CA VAL A 424 7.06 -46.22 -4.55
C VAL A 424 6.36 -46.05 -3.22
N TRP A 425 6.22 -44.81 -2.77
CA TRP A 425 5.40 -44.48 -1.61
C TRP A 425 4.46 -43.31 -1.93
N PRO A 426 3.18 -43.34 -1.54
CA PRO A 426 2.47 -44.50 -0.98
C PRO A 426 2.17 -45.56 -2.06
N ASN A 427 2.47 -46.84 -1.80
CA ASN A 427 2.12 -47.93 -2.74
C ASN A 427 0.62 -48.29 -2.66
N THR A 428 -0.04 -47.96 -1.54
CA THR A 428 -1.48 -48.14 -1.36
C THR A 428 -2.02 -47.08 -0.40
N LEU A 429 -3.24 -46.61 -0.66
CA LEU A 429 -3.91 -45.57 0.13
C LEU A 429 -4.66 -46.12 1.36
N ARG A 430 -4.35 -47.33 1.81
CA ARG A 430 -5.02 -47.96 2.97
C ARG A 430 -4.38 -47.48 4.27
N ASP A 431 -5.20 -47.18 5.28
CA ASP A 431 -4.70 -46.73 6.59
C ASP A 431 -3.95 -47.83 7.38
N THR A 432 -4.11 -49.09 7.00
CA THR A 432 -3.51 -50.25 7.69
C THR A 432 -2.19 -50.70 7.07
N VAL A 433 -1.48 -49.82 6.36
CA VAL A 433 -0.17 -50.15 5.79
C VAL A 433 0.90 -50.25 6.88
N GLU A 434 1.89 -51.09 6.62
CA GLU A 434 3.00 -51.35 7.54
C GLU A 434 4.32 -51.25 6.81
N SER A 435 5.29 -50.58 7.43
CA SER A 435 6.69 -50.63 7.06
C SER A 435 7.48 -51.38 8.13
N ARG A 436 8.29 -52.36 7.73
CA ARG A 436 8.97 -53.29 8.64
C ARG A 436 10.36 -53.67 8.15
N VAL A 437 11.35 -53.72 9.04
CA VAL A 437 12.65 -54.34 8.80
C VAL A 437 12.77 -55.58 9.68
N THR A 438 13.05 -56.72 9.05
CA THR A 438 13.18 -58.03 9.74
C THR A 438 14.57 -58.60 9.51
N LEU A 439 15.31 -58.88 10.57
CA LEU A 439 16.60 -59.56 10.51
C LEU A 439 16.46 -61.02 10.94
N VAL A 440 17.00 -61.92 10.12
CA VAL A 440 16.97 -63.36 10.35
C VAL A 440 18.34 -63.81 10.89
N PRO A 441 18.42 -64.36 12.12
CA PRO A 441 19.68 -64.81 12.71
C PRO A 441 20.31 -65.99 11.95
N ILE A 442 21.64 -66.10 12.03
CA ILE A 442 22.37 -67.28 11.50
C ILE A 442 22.07 -68.54 12.31
N GLN A 443 21.73 -68.42 13.60
CA GLN A 443 21.44 -69.55 14.46
C GLN A 443 20.22 -70.33 13.96
N VAL A 444 20.36 -71.64 13.90
CA VAL A 444 19.26 -72.55 13.59
C VAL A 444 18.25 -72.48 14.75
N ASN A 445 16.96 -72.50 14.45
CA ASN A 445 15.84 -72.42 15.41
C ASN A 445 15.73 -71.12 16.23
N ARG A 446 16.43 -70.03 15.86
CA ARG A 446 16.17 -68.70 16.43
C ARG A 446 15.16 -67.95 15.55
N SER A 447 14.10 -67.43 16.17
CA SER A 447 13.06 -66.65 15.47
C SER A 447 13.63 -65.34 14.89
N PRO A 448 13.17 -64.91 13.71
CA PRO A 448 13.46 -63.56 13.20
C PRO A 448 12.98 -62.48 14.17
N ARG A 449 13.68 -61.36 14.19
CA ARG A 449 13.29 -60.17 14.96
C ARG A 449 13.07 -59.01 14.01
N SER A 450 12.11 -58.15 14.35
CA SER A 450 11.69 -57.05 13.50
C SER A 450 11.45 -55.77 14.29
N ILE A 451 11.64 -54.66 13.61
CA ILE A 451 11.10 -53.36 13.98
C ILE A 451 10.08 -52.99 12.91
N SER A 452 8.94 -52.44 13.34
CA SER A 452 7.90 -52.02 12.42
C SER A 452 7.18 -50.77 12.92
N GLU A 453 6.51 -50.14 11.96
CA GLU A 453 5.62 -49.02 12.11
C GLU A 453 4.41 -49.22 11.21
N SER A 454 3.27 -48.67 11.63
CA SER A 454 1.99 -48.80 10.92
C SER A 454 1.33 -47.44 10.76
N GLY A 455 0.49 -47.32 9.74
CA GLY A 455 -0.23 -46.09 9.42
C GLY A 455 0.26 -45.49 8.10
N PRO A 456 -0.44 -44.49 7.57
CA PRO A 456 -0.13 -43.93 6.24
C PRO A 456 1.30 -43.43 6.09
N TRP A 457 1.96 -43.04 7.19
CA TRP A 457 3.35 -42.57 7.21
C TRP A 457 4.33 -43.59 7.82
N ALA A 458 3.99 -44.88 7.78
CA ALA A 458 4.79 -45.97 8.36
C ALA A 458 6.25 -45.95 7.87
N LEU A 459 6.49 -45.69 6.59
CA LEU A 459 7.85 -45.57 6.04
C LEU A 459 8.67 -44.51 6.77
N PHE A 460 8.13 -43.30 6.92
CA PHE A 460 8.81 -42.19 7.56
C PHE A 460 9.02 -42.43 9.06
N ARG A 461 8.03 -43.03 9.74
CA ARG A 461 8.19 -43.43 11.15
C ARG A 461 9.29 -44.47 11.33
N LEU A 462 9.34 -45.44 10.41
CA LEU A 462 10.37 -46.47 10.43
C LEU A 462 11.75 -45.83 10.20
N LEU A 463 11.87 -44.94 9.22
CA LEU A 463 13.11 -44.19 8.96
C LEU A 463 13.54 -43.34 10.18
N GLY A 464 12.59 -42.76 10.92
CA GLY A 464 12.86 -42.06 12.18
C GLY A 464 13.42 -42.95 13.31
N LYS A 465 13.33 -44.27 13.19
CA LYS A 465 13.97 -45.25 14.11
C LYS A 465 15.38 -45.67 13.65
N ALA A 466 15.82 -45.25 12.47
CA ALA A 466 17.13 -45.59 11.93
C ALA A 466 18.19 -44.55 12.35
N ASP A 467 19.44 -44.99 12.48
CA ASP A 467 20.56 -44.07 12.53
C ASP A 467 20.82 -43.55 11.11
N ILE A 468 20.74 -42.24 10.90
CA ILE A 468 21.16 -41.62 9.63
C ILE A 468 22.68 -41.57 9.59
N THR A 469 23.26 -42.27 8.62
CA THR A 469 24.73 -42.44 8.48
C THR A 469 25.32 -41.64 7.32
N GLY A 470 24.49 -41.05 6.46
CA GLY A 470 24.89 -40.14 5.38
C GLY A 470 23.67 -39.50 4.70
N VAL A 471 23.81 -38.25 4.27
CA VAL A 471 22.75 -37.52 3.54
C VAL A 471 23.38 -36.78 2.37
N SER A 472 22.77 -36.89 1.19
CA SER A 472 23.05 -36.06 0.01
C SER A 472 21.75 -35.42 -0.50
N SER A 473 21.84 -34.65 -1.58
CA SER A 473 20.67 -34.00 -2.20
C SER A 473 19.60 -34.98 -2.68
N ASN A 474 19.99 -36.18 -3.11
CA ASN A 474 19.08 -37.20 -3.65
C ASN A 474 19.25 -38.59 -3.01
N ALA A 475 20.02 -38.74 -1.94
CA ALA A 475 20.13 -40.02 -1.25
C ALA A 475 20.27 -39.89 0.28
N VAL A 476 19.85 -40.93 1.00
CA VAL A 476 20.08 -41.06 2.44
C VAL A 476 20.52 -42.48 2.79
N ASP A 477 21.56 -42.58 3.62
CA ASP A 477 22.07 -43.85 4.14
C ASP A 477 21.53 -44.06 5.55
N VAL A 478 20.76 -45.12 5.74
CA VAL A 478 20.10 -45.45 7.02
C VAL A 478 20.60 -46.78 7.56
N LYS A 479 20.80 -46.84 8.87
CA LYS A 479 21.20 -48.06 9.58
C LYS A 479 20.12 -48.46 10.58
N PHE A 480 19.63 -49.68 10.44
CA PHE A 480 18.71 -50.30 11.38
C PHE A 480 19.43 -51.29 12.28
N THR A 481 19.16 -51.22 13.58
CA THR A 481 19.68 -52.15 14.58
C THR A 481 18.54 -53.02 15.10
N VAL A 482 18.65 -54.35 14.94
CA VAL A 482 17.63 -55.32 15.36
C VAL A 482 18.29 -56.58 15.92
N ASP A 483 18.02 -56.93 17.19
CA ASP A 483 18.51 -58.15 17.85
C ASP A 483 20.04 -58.33 17.72
N ASP A 484 20.80 -57.29 18.09
CA ASP A 484 22.26 -57.19 17.99
C ASP A 484 22.82 -57.36 16.55
N GLY A 485 21.96 -57.25 15.54
CA GLY A 485 22.34 -57.19 14.12
C GLY A 485 22.14 -55.79 13.57
N GLU A 486 22.90 -55.47 12.54
CA GLU A 486 22.81 -54.21 11.82
C GLU A 486 22.50 -54.46 10.34
N MET A 487 21.69 -53.58 9.76
CA MET A 487 21.44 -53.54 8.33
C MET A 487 21.49 -52.11 7.83
N ARG A 488 22.33 -51.86 6.82
CA ARG A 488 22.48 -50.54 6.18
C ARG A 488 21.83 -50.54 4.81
N TYR A 489 21.02 -49.52 4.55
CA TYR A 489 20.40 -49.27 3.26
C TYR A 489 20.76 -47.87 2.77
N ARG A 490 20.80 -47.70 1.46
CA ARG A 490 20.78 -46.40 0.79
C ARG A 490 19.45 -46.23 0.08
N LEU A 491 18.75 -45.14 0.34
CA LEU A 491 17.56 -44.73 -0.39
C LEU A 491 17.97 -43.67 -1.39
N HIS A 492 17.68 -43.88 -2.67
CA HIS A 492 17.92 -42.94 -3.76
C HIS A 492 16.60 -42.32 -4.20
N ALA A 493 16.38 -41.04 -3.96
CA ALA A 493 15.22 -40.30 -4.44
C ALA A 493 15.30 -40.10 -5.96
N ALA A 494 14.15 -40.21 -6.64
CA ALA A 494 14.06 -39.90 -8.08
C ALA A 494 14.18 -38.39 -8.36
N SER A 495 13.87 -37.53 -7.39
CA SER A 495 13.95 -36.07 -7.50
C SER A 495 15.25 -35.52 -6.89
N ASN A 496 15.53 -34.24 -7.16
CA ASN A 496 16.66 -33.51 -6.56
C ASN A 496 16.40 -33.06 -5.11
N THR A 497 15.21 -33.34 -4.56
CA THR A 497 14.80 -32.95 -3.21
C THR A 497 14.51 -34.21 -2.42
N ASN A 498 15.38 -34.54 -1.46
CA ASN A 498 15.27 -35.75 -0.66
C ASN A 498 14.02 -35.72 0.27
N PRO A 499 13.00 -36.57 0.04
CA PRO A 499 11.79 -36.60 0.86
C PRO A 499 12.01 -37.30 2.21
N PHE A 500 13.06 -38.10 2.35
CA PHE A 500 13.29 -39.01 3.49
C PHE A 500 13.94 -38.34 4.70
N THR A 501 14.06 -37.01 4.69
CA THR A 501 14.60 -36.25 5.82
C THR A 501 13.48 -35.66 6.66
N GLU A 502 13.50 -35.89 7.98
CA GLU A 502 12.47 -35.36 8.88
C GLU A 502 12.41 -33.83 8.86
N GLN A 503 13.52 -33.16 8.56
CA GLN A 503 13.65 -31.71 8.54
C GLN A 503 12.69 -31.04 7.55
N LEU A 504 12.23 -31.73 6.51
CA LEU A 504 11.35 -31.12 5.51
C LEU A 504 9.94 -30.87 6.06
N LEU A 505 9.37 -31.83 6.81
CA LEU A 505 8.00 -31.75 7.34
C LEU A 505 7.93 -31.39 8.83
N SER A 506 8.89 -31.85 9.63
CA SER A 506 8.90 -31.65 11.08
C SER A 506 9.00 -30.17 11.45
N GLY A 507 8.04 -29.70 12.25
CA GLY A 507 7.99 -28.30 12.67
C GLY A 507 7.62 -27.32 11.57
N TYR A 508 7.12 -27.79 10.42
CA TYR A 508 6.49 -26.91 9.44
C TYR A 508 5.25 -26.24 10.06
N ARG A 509 5.16 -24.91 9.88
CA ARG A 509 4.09 -24.09 10.46
C ARG A 509 3.64 -23.06 9.43
N ILE A 510 2.34 -22.84 9.41
CA ILE A 510 1.71 -21.71 8.72
C ILE A 510 1.49 -20.59 9.75
N PRO A 511 2.04 -19.38 9.54
CA PRO A 511 1.75 -18.24 10.39
C PRO A 511 0.26 -17.90 10.41
N ARG A 512 -0.24 -17.46 11.56
CA ARG A 512 -1.65 -17.11 11.73
C ARG A 512 -2.03 -15.85 10.94
N SER A 513 -1.12 -14.88 10.86
CA SER A 513 -1.32 -13.66 10.09
C SER A 513 -0.45 -13.61 8.85
N LEU A 514 -1.00 -13.01 7.80
CA LEU A 514 -0.32 -12.77 6.54
C LEU A 514 0.54 -11.49 6.62
N TYR A 515 -0.02 -10.46 7.27
CA TYR A 515 0.58 -9.14 7.46
C TYR A 515 1.10 -8.91 8.89
#